data_AF-A0A7V1EQY3-F1
#
_entry.id   AF-A0A7V1EQY3-F1
#
_cell.length_a   1.000
_cell.length_b   1.000
_cell.length_c   1.000
_cell.angle_alpha   90.00
_cell.angle_beta   90.00
_cell.angle_gamma   90.00
#
_symmetry.space_group_name_H-M   'P 1'
#
loop_
_entity.id
_entity.type
_entity.pdbx_description
1 polymer ?
#
loop_
_entity_poly.entity_id
_entity_poly.type
_entity_poly.pdbx_seq_one_letter_code
_entity_poly.pdbx_strand_id
1 'polypeptide(L)'
;MQCIESDFRCWPDYSCSENWNPEYHQPEESPRLPAQCAGWDAKEEVEERSMLTYDELNAQNDEITELTNVLNLLLTDRLLCDSHVTAELFCRLVERVRDHMEITDKKIYTQLLVSGNEHISTMANRFMGGSKEIKRIFSEFVRQWCDMKKQQLMVTDYEEFASITNEMFDLVLDRIQDEVEHLYPMLRQVREDEKYAA
;
A
#
# COMPACT_ATOMS: atom_id res chain seq x y z
N MET A 1 0.28 -36.73 49.79
CA MET A 1 0.60 -35.91 48.60
C MET A 1 1.74 -34.97 48.96
N GLN A 2 2.94 -35.27 48.45
CA GLN A 2 4.22 -34.53 48.60
C GLN A 2 4.12 -33.17 47.85
N CYS A 3 4.66 -32.01 48.28
CA CYS A 3 6.07 -31.58 48.49
C CYS A 3 6.93 -31.74 47.20
N ILE A 4 7.75 -30.84 46.62
CA ILE A 4 8.41 -29.54 46.94
C ILE A 4 8.97 -28.93 45.59
N GLU A 5 9.37 -27.65 45.64
CA GLU A 5 10.21 -26.75 44.78
C GLU A 5 11.30 -27.30 43.80
N SER A 6 11.83 -26.37 42.97
CA SER A 6 13.16 -26.33 42.27
C SER A 6 13.30 -27.17 40.99
N ASP A 7 14.11 -26.89 39.95
CA ASP A 7 15.10 -25.86 39.61
C ASP A 7 15.56 -26.08 38.14
N PHE A 8 16.06 -25.00 37.51
CA PHE A 8 17.14 -24.90 36.51
C PHE A 8 17.35 -25.96 35.40
N ARG A 9 17.46 -25.46 34.15
CA ARG A 9 18.72 -25.55 33.39
C ARG A 9 19.00 -24.24 32.63
N CYS A 10 20.05 -23.55 33.05
CA CYS A 10 20.80 -22.60 32.24
C CYS A 10 21.45 -23.30 31.04
N TRP A 11 21.67 -22.58 29.95
CA TRP A 11 23.00 -22.54 29.34
C TRP A 11 23.50 -21.08 29.27
N PRO A 12 24.82 -20.87 29.42
CA PRO A 12 25.44 -19.61 29.79
C PRO A 12 26.24 -18.97 28.62
N ASP A 13 26.90 -17.85 28.93
CA ASP A 13 27.96 -17.16 28.18
C ASP A 13 27.51 -16.20 27.07
N TYR A 14 27.43 -14.91 27.41
CA TYR A 14 28.51 -13.96 27.11
C TYR A 14 28.36 -12.74 28.03
N SER A 15 29.35 -12.55 28.91
CA SER A 15 29.55 -11.33 29.69
C SER A 15 30.85 -10.66 29.23
N CYS A 16 30.86 -9.33 29.39
CA CYS A 16 31.95 -8.33 29.28
C CYS A 16 31.63 -7.31 28.18
N SER A 17 31.19 -6.08 28.50
CA SER A 17 31.87 -5.02 29.28
C SER A 17 33.20 -4.57 28.69
N GLU A 18 33.34 -3.24 28.64
CA GLU A 18 34.59 -2.46 28.52
C GLU A 18 35.14 -2.18 27.12
N ASN A 19 34.67 -1.08 26.52
CA ASN A 19 35.51 0.12 26.32
C ASN A 19 34.74 1.22 25.59
N TRP A 20 34.29 2.25 26.33
CA TRP A 20 34.40 3.62 25.82
C TRP A 20 34.43 4.60 26.99
N ASN A 21 35.53 5.35 27.05
CA ASN A 21 35.97 6.19 28.16
C ASN A 21 35.25 7.56 28.17
N PRO A 22 34.75 8.07 29.31
CA PRO A 22 34.08 9.35 29.38
C PRO A 22 35.00 10.40 30.01
N GLU A 23 35.71 11.20 29.21
CA GLU A 23 36.25 12.50 29.65
C GLU A 23 36.90 13.21 28.46
N TYR A 24 36.28 14.28 27.95
CA TYR A 24 36.94 15.54 27.59
C TYR A 24 35.88 16.63 27.31
N HIS A 25 36.15 17.80 27.90
CA HIS A 25 35.30 18.99 27.99
C HIS A 25 35.31 19.88 26.73
N GLN A 26 34.11 20.30 26.32
CA GLN A 26 33.66 21.62 25.78
C GLN A 26 34.26 22.16 24.44
N PRO A 27 33.80 23.32 23.89
CA PRO A 27 32.74 23.39 22.88
C PRO A 27 33.17 24.22 21.64
N GLU A 28 32.99 23.72 20.42
CA GLU A 28 33.21 24.56 19.22
C GLU A 28 31.91 25.01 18.56
N GLU A 29 31.84 26.33 18.38
CA GLU A 29 30.77 27.11 17.79
C GLU A 29 30.64 26.89 16.27
N SER A 30 29.41 26.61 15.83
CA SER A 30 28.77 27.06 14.56
C SER A 30 29.39 26.64 13.20
N PRO A 31 28.59 26.54 12.10
CA PRO A 31 27.73 27.62 11.63
C PRO A 31 26.26 27.24 11.45
N ARG A 32 25.42 28.19 11.88
CA ARG A 32 24.03 28.36 11.47
C ARG A 32 23.90 28.24 9.95
N LEU A 33 23.12 27.28 9.48
CA LEU A 33 22.56 27.35 8.13
C LEU A 33 21.50 28.48 8.12
N PRO A 34 21.53 29.39 7.13
CA PRO A 34 20.64 30.53 7.09
C PRO A 34 19.22 30.07 6.81
N ALA A 35 18.28 30.57 7.63
CA ALA A 35 16.90 30.72 7.24
C ALA A 35 16.84 31.63 6.01
N GLN A 36 16.49 31.07 4.86
CA GLN A 36 16.01 31.84 3.72
C GLN A 36 14.69 31.26 3.27
N CYS A 37 13.63 31.77 3.89
CA CYS A 37 12.40 32.05 3.18
C CYS A 37 12.74 33.05 2.07
N ALA A 38 12.78 32.59 0.83
CA ALA A 38 12.71 33.44 -0.35
C ALA A 38 11.66 32.81 -1.26
N GLY A 39 10.63 33.61 -1.55
CA GLY A 39 9.45 33.17 -2.27
C GLY A 39 9.76 32.57 -3.63
N TRP A 40 9.07 31.48 -3.95
CA TRP A 40 8.90 31.04 -5.31
C TRP A 40 7.60 31.61 -5.85
N ASP A 41 7.68 32.86 -6.30
CA ASP A 41 6.91 33.27 -7.48
C ASP A 41 7.54 32.56 -8.68
N ALA A 42 7.07 31.35 -8.93
CA ALA A 42 7.12 30.69 -10.23
C ALA A 42 5.67 30.39 -10.60
N LYS A 43 4.93 31.46 -10.91
CA LYS A 43 3.77 31.35 -11.80
C LYS A 43 4.33 31.23 -13.21
N GLU A 44 3.77 30.26 -13.93
CA GLU A 44 3.98 29.93 -15.34
C GLU A 44 5.24 29.09 -15.64
N GLU A 45 4.96 28.01 -16.38
CA GLU A 45 5.86 27.00 -16.95
C GLU A 45 6.25 25.82 -16.04
N VAL A 46 5.30 24.87 -15.82
CA VAL A 46 5.41 23.44 -16.23
C VAL A 46 4.00 22.84 -16.25
N GLU A 47 3.21 23.18 -17.27
CA GLU A 47 2.04 22.39 -17.67
C GLU A 47 2.50 21.30 -18.65
N GLU A 48 3.45 20.48 -18.20
CA GLU A 48 4.02 19.39 -18.99
C GLU A 48 4.06 18.13 -18.12
N ARG A 49 3.26 17.13 -18.54
CA ARG A 49 3.35 15.71 -18.14
C ARG A 49 2.69 15.27 -16.82
N SER A 50 1.41 15.60 -16.62
CA SER A 50 0.51 14.80 -15.75
C SER A 50 -0.14 13.62 -16.51
N MET A 51 0.56 13.01 -17.46
CA MET A 51 0.14 11.72 -18.01
C MET A 51 0.72 10.63 -17.11
N LEU A 52 -0.14 10.01 -16.31
CA LEU A 52 0.19 8.71 -15.72
C LEU A 52 0.52 7.75 -16.88
N THR A 53 1.68 7.11 -16.79
CA THR A 53 2.16 6.17 -17.82
C THR A 53 1.61 4.77 -17.55
N TYR A 54 1.51 3.96 -18.61
CA TYR A 54 1.15 2.54 -18.46
C TYR A 54 2.19 1.80 -17.62
N ASP A 55 3.46 2.19 -17.72
CA ASP A 55 4.54 1.58 -16.95
C ASP A 55 4.38 1.83 -15.44
N GLU A 56 3.97 3.05 -15.05
CA GLU A 56 3.67 3.37 -13.64
C GLU A 56 2.43 2.64 -13.11
N LEU A 57 1.44 2.39 -13.95
CA LEU A 57 0.25 1.60 -13.58
C LEU A 57 0.59 0.12 -13.42
N ASN A 58 1.31 -0.44 -14.38
CA ASN A 58 1.77 -1.83 -14.32
C ASN A 58 2.70 -2.05 -13.12
N ALA A 59 3.61 -1.13 -12.84
CA ALA A 59 4.47 -1.24 -11.66
C ALA A 59 3.68 -1.24 -10.33
N GLN A 60 2.58 -0.48 -10.25
CA GLN A 60 1.69 -0.53 -9.09
C GLN A 60 0.95 -1.87 -9.00
N ASN A 61 0.46 -2.39 -10.12
CA ASN A 61 -0.18 -3.70 -10.17
C ASN A 61 0.78 -4.80 -9.73
N ASP A 62 2.01 -4.79 -10.25
CA ASP A 62 3.06 -5.76 -9.91
C ASP A 62 3.36 -5.74 -8.41
N GLU A 63 3.51 -4.54 -7.81
CA GLU A 63 3.74 -4.42 -6.37
C GLU A 63 2.55 -4.92 -5.54
N ILE A 64 1.32 -4.57 -5.92
CA ILE A 64 0.11 -5.02 -5.23
C ILE A 64 -0.03 -6.55 -5.33
N THR A 65 0.20 -7.12 -6.52
CA THR A 65 0.18 -8.57 -6.73
C THR A 65 1.25 -9.28 -5.90
N GLU A 66 2.48 -8.75 -5.86
CA GLU A 66 3.56 -9.33 -5.05
C GLU A 66 3.20 -9.33 -3.56
N LEU A 67 2.76 -8.18 -3.03
CA LEU A 67 2.33 -8.06 -1.64
C LEU A 67 1.19 -9.02 -1.31
N THR A 68 0.20 -9.13 -2.20
CA THR A 68 -0.95 -10.03 -2.04
C THR A 68 -0.50 -11.48 -1.97
N ASN A 69 0.39 -11.91 -2.86
CA ASN A 69 0.92 -13.28 -2.88
C ASN A 69 1.72 -13.62 -1.62
N VAL A 70 2.58 -12.70 -1.17
CA VAL A 70 3.37 -12.89 0.07
C VAL A 70 2.44 -12.98 1.27
N LEU A 71 1.46 -12.07 1.38
CA LEU A 71 0.51 -12.06 2.50
C LEU A 71 -0.40 -13.28 2.50
N ASN A 72 -0.81 -13.79 1.35
CA ASN A 72 -1.62 -15.00 1.26
C ASN A 72 -0.89 -16.21 1.88
N LEU A 73 0.43 -16.32 1.65
CA LEU A 73 1.26 -17.35 2.28
C LEU A 73 1.43 -17.11 3.79
N LEU A 74 1.70 -15.87 4.21
CA LEU A 74 1.93 -15.55 5.63
C LEU A 74 0.66 -15.73 6.46
N LEU A 75 -0.50 -15.30 5.95
CA LEU A 75 -1.78 -15.33 6.67
C LEU A 75 -2.43 -16.71 6.68
N THR A 76 -1.86 -17.69 5.96
CA THR A 76 -2.25 -19.11 6.04
C THR A 76 -1.77 -19.77 7.34
N ASP A 77 -0.72 -19.23 7.98
CA ASP A 77 -0.23 -19.71 9.27
C ASP A 77 -0.60 -18.71 10.38
N ARG A 78 -1.50 -19.14 11.28
CA ARG A 78 -1.94 -18.35 12.43
C ARG A 78 -0.78 -17.80 13.28
N LEU A 79 0.33 -18.53 13.39
CA LEU A 79 1.47 -18.07 14.19
C LEU A 79 2.18 -16.86 13.57
N LEU A 80 2.02 -16.66 12.26
CA LEU A 80 2.61 -15.54 11.54
C LEU A 80 1.69 -14.32 11.52
N CYS A 81 0.39 -14.46 11.79
CA CYS A 81 -0.56 -13.33 11.82
C CYS A 81 -0.18 -12.27 12.86
N ASP A 82 0.31 -12.68 14.03
CA ASP A 82 0.71 -11.76 15.11
C ASP A 82 2.10 -11.16 14.91
N SER A 83 2.80 -11.52 13.83
CA SER A 83 4.13 -11.00 13.56
C SER A 83 4.04 -9.54 13.08
N HIS A 84 4.94 -8.71 13.60
CA HIS A 84 5.08 -7.32 13.15
C HIS A 84 5.29 -7.22 11.64
N VAL A 85 6.06 -8.14 11.06
CA VAL A 85 6.36 -8.16 9.62
C VAL A 85 5.08 -8.36 8.81
N THR A 86 4.22 -9.30 9.22
CA THR A 86 2.94 -9.56 8.56
C THR A 86 2.03 -8.34 8.63
N ALA A 87 1.92 -7.73 9.80
CA ALA A 87 1.08 -6.54 9.99
C ALA A 87 1.59 -5.33 9.20
N GLU A 88 2.90 -5.12 9.13
CA GLU A 88 3.54 -4.07 8.32
C GLU A 88 3.25 -4.28 6.82
N LEU A 89 3.48 -5.49 6.32
CA LEU A 89 3.20 -5.85 4.92
C LEU A 89 1.72 -5.65 4.58
N PHE A 90 0.83 -6.01 5.50
CA PHE A 90 -0.61 -5.81 5.32
C PHE A 90 -0.98 -4.33 5.27
N CYS A 91 -0.45 -3.51 6.17
CA CYS A 91 -0.64 -2.05 6.14
C CYS A 91 -0.15 -1.46 4.82
N ARG A 92 1.02 -1.90 4.34
CA ARG A 92 1.57 -1.48 3.05
C ARG A 92 0.65 -1.88 1.89
N LEU A 93 0.12 -3.11 1.87
CA LEU A 93 -0.84 -3.55 0.85
C LEU A 93 -2.07 -2.63 0.82
N VAL A 94 -2.68 -2.37 1.99
CA VAL A 94 -3.86 -1.49 2.11
C VAL A 94 -3.58 -0.11 1.54
N GLU A 95 -2.43 0.48 1.87
CA GLU A 95 -2.02 1.78 1.34
C GLU A 95 -1.82 1.75 -0.17
N ARG A 96 -1.13 0.73 -0.71
CA ARG A 96 -0.90 0.59 -2.15
C ARG A 96 -2.20 0.44 -2.93
N VAL A 97 -3.11 -0.40 -2.45
CA VAL A 97 -4.43 -0.57 -3.07
C VAL A 97 -5.21 0.75 -3.04
N ARG A 98 -5.26 1.44 -1.90
CA ARG A 98 -5.96 2.73 -1.79
C ARG A 98 -5.39 3.76 -2.76
N ASP A 99 -4.07 3.92 -2.77
CA ASP A 99 -3.39 4.94 -3.57
C ASP A 99 -3.53 4.63 -5.07
N HIS A 100 -3.42 3.36 -5.47
CA HIS A 100 -3.67 2.90 -6.83
C HIS A 100 -5.10 3.22 -7.28
N MET A 101 -6.11 2.90 -6.45
CA MET A 101 -7.52 3.23 -6.77
C MET A 101 -7.75 4.75 -6.85
N GLU A 102 -7.09 5.57 -6.03
CA GLU A 102 -7.22 7.02 -6.14
C GLU A 102 -6.60 7.58 -7.42
N ILE A 103 -5.46 7.01 -7.84
CA ILE A 103 -4.76 7.41 -9.05
C ILE A 103 -5.58 7.04 -10.29
N THR A 104 -6.07 5.79 -10.37
CA THR A 104 -6.92 5.34 -11.48
C THR A 104 -8.23 6.12 -11.50
N ASP A 105 -8.85 6.36 -10.34
CA ASP A 105 -10.10 7.13 -10.22
C ASP A 105 -9.97 8.57 -10.74
N LYS A 106 -8.91 9.29 -10.34
CA LYS A 106 -8.74 10.71 -10.67
C LYS A 106 -8.18 10.94 -12.07
N LYS A 107 -7.27 10.08 -12.54
CA LYS A 107 -6.50 10.34 -13.77
C LYS A 107 -7.05 9.62 -14.99
N ILE A 108 -7.60 8.42 -14.84
CA ILE A 108 -8.01 7.59 -15.98
C ILE A 108 -9.46 7.90 -16.37
N TYR A 109 -10.38 7.93 -15.41
CA TYR A 109 -11.80 8.08 -15.77
C TYR A 109 -12.15 9.45 -16.32
N THR A 110 -11.47 10.51 -15.88
CA THR A 110 -11.65 11.85 -16.48
C THR A 110 -11.29 11.84 -17.97
N GLN A 111 -10.28 11.07 -18.39
CA GLN A 111 -9.92 10.92 -19.81
C GLN A 111 -10.98 10.08 -20.55
N LEU A 112 -11.43 8.96 -19.96
CA LEU A 112 -12.39 8.06 -20.61
C LEU A 112 -13.78 8.68 -20.78
N LEU A 113 -14.25 9.48 -19.82
CA LEU A 113 -15.57 10.12 -19.87
C LEU A 113 -15.68 11.24 -20.92
N VAL A 114 -14.56 11.83 -21.33
CA VAL A 114 -14.51 12.89 -22.35
C VAL A 114 -14.64 12.33 -23.77
N SER A 115 -14.31 11.05 -23.98
CA SER A 115 -14.30 10.39 -25.30
C SER A 115 -15.65 10.35 -26.04
N GLY A 116 -16.77 10.68 -25.38
CA GLY A 116 -18.10 10.75 -26.00
C GLY A 116 -18.69 9.40 -26.43
N ASN A 117 -17.98 8.29 -26.23
CA ASN A 117 -18.41 6.94 -26.58
C ASN A 117 -19.18 6.29 -25.41
N GLU A 118 -20.45 5.93 -25.65
CA GLU A 118 -21.35 5.36 -24.64
C GLU A 118 -20.81 4.04 -24.04
N HIS A 119 -20.16 3.20 -24.86
CA HIS A 119 -19.56 1.95 -24.40
C HIS A 119 -18.39 2.21 -23.45
N ILE A 120 -17.51 3.15 -23.81
CA ILE A 120 -16.35 3.53 -22.99
C ILE A 120 -16.80 4.16 -21.67
N SER A 121 -17.82 5.03 -21.73
CA SER A 121 -18.42 5.64 -20.54
C SER A 121 -19.06 4.61 -19.60
N THR A 122 -19.80 3.63 -20.16
CA THR A 122 -20.40 2.55 -19.36
C THR A 122 -19.35 1.73 -18.65
N MET A 123 -18.28 1.36 -19.36
CA MET A 123 -17.19 0.59 -18.77
C MET A 123 -16.45 1.40 -17.70
N ALA A 124 -16.12 2.67 -17.97
CA ALA A 124 -15.52 3.56 -16.97
C ALA A 124 -16.37 3.65 -15.68
N ASN A 125 -17.69 3.76 -15.81
CA ASN A 125 -18.59 3.76 -14.66
C ASN A 125 -18.58 2.43 -13.88
N ARG A 126 -18.48 1.28 -14.55
CA ARG A 126 -18.31 -0.03 -13.89
C ARG A 126 -17.01 -0.06 -13.08
N PHE A 127 -15.90 0.37 -13.68
CA PHE A 127 -14.61 0.44 -13.00
C PHE A 127 -14.64 1.41 -11.79
N MET A 128 -15.28 2.58 -11.92
CA MET A 128 -15.50 3.52 -10.81
C MET A 128 -16.33 2.92 -9.66
N GLY A 129 -17.40 2.20 -10.00
CA GLY A 129 -18.23 1.50 -9.02
C GLY A 129 -17.44 0.44 -8.26
N GLY A 130 -16.67 -0.37 -8.98
CA GLY A 130 -15.77 -1.38 -8.41
C GLY A 130 -14.72 -0.78 -7.47
N SER A 131 -14.06 0.32 -7.87
CA SER A 131 -13.08 1.02 -7.02
C SER A 131 -13.68 1.46 -5.68
N LYS A 132 -14.93 1.96 -5.69
CA LYS A 132 -15.62 2.39 -4.46
C LYS A 132 -15.93 1.21 -3.55
N GLU A 133 -16.35 0.10 -4.11
CA GLU A 133 -16.69 -1.10 -3.35
C GLU A 133 -15.45 -1.73 -2.70
N ILE A 134 -14.36 -1.87 -3.45
CA ILE A 134 -13.08 -2.36 -2.91
C ILE A 134 -12.61 -1.46 -1.76
N LYS A 135 -12.65 -0.14 -1.94
CA LYS A 135 -12.30 0.82 -0.87
C LYS A 135 -13.17 0.67 0.38
N ARG A 136 -14.47 0.40 0.21
CA ARG A 136 -15.41 0.17 1.32
C ARG A 136 -15.02 -1.09 2.09
N ILE A 137 -14.82 -2.20 1.38
CA ILE A 137 -14.44 -3.50 1.97
C ILE A 137 -13.12 -3.39 2.73
N PHE A 138 -12.08 -2.79 2.14
CA PHE A 138 -10.80 -2.58 2.81
C PHE A 138 -10.93 -1.71 4.07
N SER A 139 -11.75 -0.65 4.02
CA SER A 139 -11.97 0.22 5.18
C SER A 139 -12.67 -0.52 6.33
N GLU A 140 -13.65 -1.37 6.00
CA GLU A 140 -14.34 -2.20 6.99
C GLU A 140 -13.41 -3.24 7.60
N PHE A 141 -12.62 -3.92 6.77
CA PHE A 141 -11.63 -4.89 7.22
C PHE A 141 -10.60 -4.27 8.16
N VAL A 142 -9.99 -3.15 7.76
CA VAL A 142 -8.99 -2.45 8.58
C VAL A 142 -9.59 -2.04 9.91
N ARG A 143 -10.83 -1.55 9.93
CA ARG A 143 -11.50 -1.17 11.18
C ARG A 143 -11.75 -2.37 12.10
N GLN A 144 -12.04 -3.54 11.54
CA GLN A 144 -12.37 -4.74 12.30
C GLN A 144 -11.12 -5.46 12.81
N TRP A 145 -10.09 -5.57 11.97
CA TRP A 145 -8.98 -6.50 12.19
C TRP A 145 -7.61 -5.83 12.33
N CYS A 146 -7.49 -4.51 12.16
CA CYS A 146 -6.20 -3.81 12.20
C CYS A 146 -6.19 -2.65 13.20
N ASP A 147 -5.14 -2.55 14.01
CA ASP A 147 -4.76 -1.31 14.69
C ASP A 147 -3.67 -0.61 13.86
N MET A 148 -4.09 0.23 12.91
CA MET A 148 -3.17 0.93 12.00
C MET A 148 -2.15 1.83 12.73
N LYS A 149 -2.46 2.29 13.95
CA LYS A 149 -1.54 3.13 14.73
C LYS A 149 -0.39 2.32 15.32
N LYS A 150 -0.66 1.06 15.65
CA LYS A 150 0.32 0.13 16.20
C LYS A 150 0.89 -0.83 15.17
N GLN A 151 0.35 -0.82 13.95
CA GLN A 151 0.64 -1.79 12.90
C GLN A 151 0.52 -3.22 13.44
N GLN A 152 -0.67 -3.54 13.97
CA GLN A 152 -0.98 -4.84 14.56
C GLN A 152 -2.27 -5.41 13.98
N LEU A 153 -2.27 -6.70 13.72
CA LEU A 153 -3.47 -7.46 13.37
C LEU A 153 -4.13 -7.96 14.65
N MET A 154 -5.42 -7.67 14.82
CA MET A 154 -6.22 -7.98 16.00
C MET A 154 -7.11 -9.19 15.72
N VAL A 155 -6.51 -10.34 15.45
CA VAL A 155 -7.23 -11.55 15.00
C VAL A 155 -7.90 -12.26 16.18
N THR A 156 -9.20 -12.03 16.38
CA THR A 156 -10.02 -12.73 17.38
C THR A 156 -10.61 -14.05 16.88
N ASP A 157 -11.08 -14.09 15.63
CA ASP A 157 -11.57 -15.28 14.95
C ASP A 157 -10.72 -15.50 13.70
N TYR A 158 -9.91 -16.57 13.72
CA TYR A 158 -8.97 -16.85 12.64
C TYR A 158 -9.67 -17.36 11.38
N GLU A 159 -10.73 -18.15 11.51
CA GLU A 159 -11.41 -18.72 10.34
C GLU A 159 -12.16 -17.63 9.58
N GLU A 160 -12.88 -16.76 10.30
CA GLU A 160 -13.55 -15.61 9.72
C GLU A 160 -12.53 -14.63 9.10
N PHE A 161 -11.45 -14.33 9.83
CA PHE A 161 -10.37 -13.46 9.33
C PHE A 161 -9.76 -14.01 8.04
N ALA A 162 -9.40 -15.29 7.99
CA ALA A 162 -8.78 -15.91 6.83
C ALA A 162 -9.75 -15.92 5.63
N SER A 163 -11.02 -16.24 5.85
CA SER A 163 -12.04 -16.23 4.79
C SER A 163 -12.18 -14.84 4.17
N ILE A 164 -12.40 -13.81 5.00
CA ILE A 164 -12.59 -12.44 4.53
C ILE A 164 -11.32 -11.92 3.86
N THR A 165 -10.14 -12.23 4.40
CA THR A 165 -8.86 -11.82 3.82
C THR A 165 -8.68 -12.41 2.42
N ASN A 166 -8.98 -13.69 2.23
CA ASN A 166 -8.89 -14.34 0.91
C ASN A 166 -9.87 -13.70 -0.08
N GLU A 167 -11.11 -13.45 0.33
CA GLU A 167 -12.09 -12.75 -0.51
C GLU A 167 -11.60 -11.33 -0.90
N MET A 168 -10.97 -10.61 0.03
CA MET A 168 -10.38 -9.30 -0.30
C MET A 168 -9.23 -9.40 -1.30
N PHE A 169 -8.37 -10.40 -1.16
CA PHE A 169 -7.25 -10.63 -2.08
C PHE A 169 -7.75 -10.96 -3.47
N ASP A 170 -8.73 -11.85 -3.59
CA ASP A 170 -9.35 -12.20 -4.86
C ASP A 170 -9.96 -10.95 -5.54
N LEU A 171 -10.68 -10.12 -4.79
CA LEU A 171 -11.24 -8.87 -5.32
C LEU A 171 -10.18 -7.90 -5.89
N VAL A 172 -9.01 -7.83 -5.26
CA VAL A 172 -7.91 -6.96 -5.72
C VAL A 172 -7.23 -7.55 -6.95
N LEU A 173 -7.00 -8.87 -6.97
CA LEU A 173 -6.38 -9.55 -8.10
C LEU A 173 -7.29 -9.54 -9.33
N ASP A 174 -8.58 -9.82 -9.16
CA ASP A 174 -9.60 -9.71 -10.22
C ASP A 174 -9.64 -8.29 -10.79
N ARG A 175 -9.53 -7.28 -9.93
CA ARG A 175 -9.48 -5.89 -10.35
C ARG A 175 -8.25 -5.60 -11.20
N ILE A 176 -7.06 -6.05 -10.79
CA ILE A 176 -5.82 -5.87 -11.57
C ILE A 176 -5.94 -6.55 -12.93
N GLN A 177 -6.50 -7.75 -12.97
CA GLN A 177 -6.74 -8.48 -14.21
C GLN A 177 -7.68 -7.71 -15.15
N ASP A 178 -8.82 -7.25 -14.64
CA ASP A 178 -9.78 -6.44 -15.38
C ASP A 178 -9.13 -5.16 -15.94
N GLU A 179 -8.21 -4.53 -15.19
CA GLU A 179 -7.49 -3.36 -15.68
C GLU A 179 -6.59 -3.66 -16.88
N VAL A 180 -5.81 -4.74 -16.80
CA VAL A 180 -4.90 -5.16 -17.87
C VAL A 180 -5.67 -5.61 -19.11
N GLU A 181 -6.75 -6.37 -18.93
CA GLU A 181 -7.52 -6.97 -20.02
C GLU A 181 -8.52 -6.02 -20.67
N HIS A 182 -9.02 -5.02 -19.93
CA HIS A 182 -10.10 -4.17 -20.40
C HIS A 182 -9.79 -2.68 -20.29
N LEU A 183 -9.36 -2.20 -19.12
CA LEU A 183 -9.17 -0.75 -18.90
C LEU A 183 -8.03 -0.18 -19.76
N TYR A 184 -6.87 -0.82 -19.77
CA TYR A 184 -5.69 -0.32 -20.50
C TYR A 184 -5.88 -0.35 -22.02
N PRO A 185 -6.45 -1.42 -22.63
CA PRO A 185 -6.83 -1.39 -24.04
C PRO A 185 -7.77 -0.24 -24.41
N MET A 186 -8.82 0.00 -23.62
CA MET A 186 -9.73 1.13 -23.89
C MET A 186 -9.03 2.48 -23.77
N LEU A 187 -8.17 2.67 -22.77
CA LEU A 187 -7.43 3.92 -22.61
C LEU A 187 -6.49 4.17 -23.81
N ARG A 188 -5.90 3.11 -24.38
CA ARG A 188 -5.09 3.23 -25.61
C ARG A 188 -5.93 3.69 -26.78
N GLN A 189 -7.12 3.09 -26.95
CA GLN A 189 -8.05 3.47 -28.01
C GLN A 189 -8.44 4.95 -27.93
N VAL A 190 -8.83 5.45 -26.75
CA VAL A 190 -9.19 6.87 -26.58
C VAL A 190 -8.02 7.79 -26.93
N ARG A 191 -6.80 7.47 -26.48
CA ARG A 191 -5.60 8.28 -26.76
C ARG A 191 -5.18 8.24 -28.23
N GLU A 192 -5.45 7.15 -28.94
CA GLU A 192 -5.22 7.05 -30.38
C GLU A 192 -6.27 7.87 -31.14
N ASP A 193 -7.54 7.74 -30.78
CA ASP A 193 -8.64 8.51 -31.40
C ASP A 193 -8.43 10.03 -31.23
N GLU A 194 -7.97 10.49 -30.06
CA GLU A 194 -7.60 11.90 -29.83
C GLU A 194 -6.46 12.37 -30.73
N LYS A 195 -5.44 11.53 -30.99
CA LYS A 195 -4.31 11.87 -31.87
C LYS A 195 -4.69 11.99 -33.33
N TYR A 196 -5.70 11.24 -33.78
CA TYR A 196 -6.18 11.30 -35.18
C TYR A 196 -7.26 12.36 -35.40
N ALA A 197 -7.88 12.88 -34.33
CA ALA A 197 -8.90 13.93 -34.39
C ALA A 197 -8.32 15.37 -34.30
N ALA A 198 -7.04 15.52 -33.94
CA ALA A 198 -6.30 16.79 -33.87
C ALA A 198 -5.52 17.07 -35.16
#